data_AF-A0A9N9A2E7-F1
#
_entry.id   AF-A0A9N9A2E7-F1
#
_cell.length_a   1.000
_cell.length_b   1.000
_cell.length_c   1.000
_cell.angle_alpha   90.00
_cell.angle_beta   90.00
_cell.angle_gamma   90.00
#
_symmetry.space_group_name_H-M   'P 1'
#
loop_
_entity.id
_entity.type
_entity.pdbx_description
1 polymer ?
#
loop_
_entity_poly.entity_id
_entity_poly.type
_entity_poly.pdbx_seq_one_letter_code
_entity_poly.pdbx_strand_id
1 'polypeptide(L)'
;ARNITQKAVQFHRWDVLKKLQNILVDIQKDELLDSNSSDENNDSDKENNKLGSAFLQNPKKRKAKGHPKSSKRIKRSEELNQTKQQNQCGNCGEYGHYRPKCPKK
;
A
#
# COMPACT_ATOMS: atom_id res chain seq x y z
N ALA A 1 16.15 -10.44 -6.13
CA ALA A 1 15.18 -9.46 -5.58
C ALA A 1 15.92 -8.17 -5.25
N ARG A 2 15.52 -7.01 -5.78
CA ARG A 2 16.16 -5.72 -5.39
C ARG A 2 15.86 -5.46 -3.91
N ASN A 3 16.90 -5.13 -3.13
CA ASN A 3 16.83 -4.95 -1.68
C ASN A 3 15.80 -3.86 -1.33
N ILE A 4 14.87 -4.16 -0.42
CA ILE A 4 13.72 -3.30 -0.10
C ILE A 4 14.18 -1.92 0.38
N THR A 5 15.30 -1.86 1.09
CA THR A 5 15.93 -0.61 1.56
C THR A 5 16.39 0.26 0.39
N GLN A 6 17.05 -0.32 -0.61
CA GLN A 6 17.49 0.41 -1.81
C GLN A 6 16.31 1.02 -2.57
N LYS A 7 15.20 0.28 -2.70
CA LYS A 7 13.96 0.82 -3.26
C LYS A 7 13.36 1.92 -2.39
N ALA A 8 13.33 1.74 -1.08
CA ALA A 8 12.81 2.76 -0.17
C ALA A 8 13.59 4.07 -0.25
N VAL A 9 14.93 4.01 -0.38
CA VAL A 9 15.79 5.18 -0.60
C VAL A 9 15.51 5.81 -1.97
N GLN A 10 15.44 5.01 -3.04
CA GLN A 10 15.17 5.48 -4.39
C GLN A 10 13.82 6.23 -4.50
N PHE A 11 12.81 5.79 -3.75
CA PHE A 11 11.47 6.39 -3.75
C PHE A 11 11.23 7.34 -2.57
N HIS A 12 12.28 7.76 -1.84
CA HIS A 12 12.20 8.68 -0.71
C HIS A 12 11.17 8.28 0.37
N ARG A 13 11.02 6.97 0.61
CA ARG A 13 10.09 6.41 1.60
C ARG A 13 10.71 6.35 3.00
N TRP A 14 10.79 7.52 3.64
CA TRP A 14 11.32 7.67 4.99
C TRP A 14 10.50 6.91 6.04
N ASP A 15 9.19 6.77 5.84
CA ASP A 15 8.29 6.02 6.72
C ASP A 15 8.67 4.53 6.80
N VAL A 16 9.05 3.94 5.68
CA VAL A 16 9.50 2.55 5.60
C VAL A 16 10.84 2.37 6.30
N LEU A 17 11.80 3.28 6.05
CA LEU A 17 13.11 3.25 6.69
C LEU A 17 13.00 3.39 8.22
N LYS A 18 12.17 4.33 8.70
CA LYS A 18 11.93 4.55 10.13
C LYS A 18 11.31 3.33 10.81
N LYS A 19 10.33 2.68 10.16
CA LYS A 19 9.71 1.45 10.69
C LYS A 19 10.71 0.30 10.77
N LEU A 20 11.54 0.12 9.75
CA LEU A 20 12.59 -0.92 9.76
C LEU A 20 13.60 -0.66 10.88
N GLN A 21 14.02 0.59 11.08
CA GLN A 21 14.92 0.96 12.16
C GLN A 21 14.33 0.64 13.54
N ASN A 22 13.06 0.98 13.77
CA ASN A 22 12.40 0.67 15.03
C ASN A 22 12.35 -0.84 15.32
N ILE A 23 12.01 -1.65 14.31
CA ILE A 23 11.97 -3.11 14.45
C ILE A 23 13.36 -3.66 14.80
N LEU A 24 14.43 -3.14 14.18
CA LEU A 24 15.79 -3.57 14.50
C LEU A 24 16.18 -3.22 15.95
N VAL A 25 15.75 -2.07 16.44
CA VAL A 25 15.96 -1.66 17.84
C VAL A 25 15.17 -2.55 18.80
N ASP A 26 13.94 -2.89 18.47
CA ASP A 26 13.09 -3.76 19.29
C ASP A 26 13.70 -5.17 19.41
N ILE A 27 14.18 -5.75 18.30
CA ILE A 27 14.85 -7.06 18.29
C ILE A 27 16.10 -7.06 19.17
N GLN A 28 16.93 -6.01 19.08
CA GLN A 28 18.14 -5.88 19.91
C GLN A 28 17.82 -5.74 21.40
N LYS A 29 16.68 -5.12 21.72
CA LYS A 29 16.23 -4.94 23.11
C LYS A 29 15.76 -6.25 23.72
N ASP A 30 15.09 -7.08 22.94
CA ASP A 30 14.60 -8.39 23.39
C ASP A 30 15.76 -9.38 23.61
N GLU A 31 16.79 -9.36 22.76
CA GLU A 31 17.99 -10.23 22.89
C GLU A 31 18.82 -9.93 24.16
N LEU A 32 18.76 -8.70 24.69
CA LEU A 32 19.44 -8.27 25.91
C LEU A 32 18.71 -8.67 27.21
N LEU A 33 17.44 -9.07 27.14
CA LEU A 33 16.65 -9.51 28.30
C LEU A 33 16.77 -11.01 28.58
N ASP A 34 17.13 -11.81 27.58
CA ASP A 34 17.24 -13.28 27.71
C ASP A 34 18.60 -13.75 28.29
N SER A 35 19.59 -12.85 28.45
CA SER A 35 20.92 -13.22 28.95
C SER A 35 21.10 -13.10 30.47
N ASN A 36 20.05 -12.75 31.24
CA ASN A 36 20.18 -12.50 32.68
C ASN A 36 19.11 -13.20 33.54
N SER A 37 18.82 -14.46 33.22
CA SER A 37 18.04 -15.34 34.11
C SER A 37 18.84 -16.62 34.40
N SER A 38 19.69 -16.57 35.42
CA SER A 38 20.17 -17.79 36.07
C SER A 38 18.98 -18.51 36.71
N ASP A 39 18.89 -19.79 36.39
CA ASP A 39 18.04 -20.84 36.94
C ASP A 39 18.04 -20.81 38.48
N GLU A 40 16.87 -20.62 39.08
CA GLU A 40 16.53 -21.26 40.36
C GLU A 40 15.09 -21.79 40.31
N ASN A 41 15.01 -23.12 40.20
CA ASN A 41 13.86 -23.94 40.55
C ASN A 41 13.21 -23.49 41.86
N ASN A 42 11.95 -23.06 41.80
CA ASN A 42 11.06 -23.12 42.95
C ASN A 42 9.65 -23.48 42.49
N ASP A 43 9.31 -24.75 42.72
CA ASP A 43 7.96 -25.28 42.76
C ASP A 43 7.16 -24.51 43.82
N SER A 44 6.19 -23.71 43.39
CA SER A 44 5.16 -23.23 44.30
C SER A 44 3.85 -22.99 43.55
N ASP A 45 3.04 -24.04 43.55
CA ASP A 45 1.60 -23.98 43.36
C ASP A 45 1.00 -22.99 44.38
N LYS A 46 0.72 -21.75 43.96
CA LYS A 46 -0.23 -20.92 44.70
C LYS A 46 -0.87 -19.80 43.88
N GLU A 47 -2.18 -19.97 43.74
CA GLU A 47 -3.22 -18.93 43.71
C GLU A 47 -3.33 -18.08 42.44
N ASN A 48 -4.15 -18.62 41.53
CA ASN A 48 -5.33 -17.99 40.93
C ASN A 48 -5.42 -16.46 41.08
N ASN A 49 -4.53 -15.73 40.42
CA ASN A 49 -4.76 -14.33 40.16
C ASN A 49 -5.87 -14.24 39.12
N LYS A 50 -7.05 -13.84 39.60
CA LYS A 50 -8.25 -13.50 38.85
C LYS A 50 -7.95 -12.35 37.89
N LEU A 51 -7.16 -12.60 36.85
CA LEU A 51 -6.98 -11.70 35.73
C LEU A 51 -8.34 -11.62 35.05
N GLY A 52 -8.97 -10.44 35.16
CA GLY A 52 -10.36 -10.20 34.78
C GLY A 52 -10.70 -10.92 33.49
N SER A 53 -11.83 -11.62 33.49
CA SER A 53 -12.31 -12.39 32.34
C SER A 53 -12.37 -11.47 31.13
N ALA A 54 -11.31 -11.47 30.33
CA ALA A 54 -11.32 -10.86 29.02
C ALA A 54 -12.36 -11.67 28.26
N PHE A 55 -13.55 -11.11 28.11
CA PHE A 55 -14.59 -11.70 27.29
C PHE A 55 -14.05 -11.72 25.87
N LEU A 56 -13.43 -12.84 25.48
CA LEU A 56 -12.97 -13.08 24.14
C LEU A 56 -14.21 -13.13 23.25
N GLN A 57 -14.51 -12.02 22.59
CA GLN A 57 -15.55 -11.99 21.57
C GLN A 57 -15.00 -12.60 20.29
N ASN A 58 -15.81 -13.47 19.69
CA ASN A 58 -15.48 -14.04 18.39
C ASN A 58 -15.26 -12.92 17.37
N PRO A 59 -14.20 -13.00 16.54
CA PRO A 59 -13.95 -12.01 15.51
C PRO A 59 -15.16 -11.92 14.57
N LYS A 60 -15.56 -10.68 14.25
CA LYS A 60 -16.67 -10.43 13.33
C LYS A 60 -16.40 -11.12 11.99
N LYS A 61 -17.44 -11.80 11.46
CA LYS A 61 -17.35 -12.52 10.17
C LYS A 61 -16.77 -11.61 9.09
N ARG A 62 -15.65 -12.03 8.50
CA ARG A 62 -15.01 -11.31 7.39
C ARG A 62 -15.93 -11.35 6.18
N LYS A 63 -16.01 -10.23 5.44
CA LYS A 63 -16.71 -10.21 4.16
C LYS A 63 -16.05 -11.20 3.20
N ALA A 64 -16.84 -11.81 2.33
CA ALA A 64 -16.35 -12.73 1.31
C ALA A 64 -15.24 -12.06 0.49
N LYS A 65 -14.26 -12.86 0.04
CA LYS A 65 -13.23 -12.40 -0.90
C LYS A 65 -13.93 -11.79 -2.12
N GLY A 66 -13.50 -10.59 -2.49
CA GLY A 66 -14.06 -9.88 -3.63
C GLY A 66 -13.67 -8.41 -3.63
N HIS A 67 -13.72 -7.80 -4.80
CA HIS A 67 -13.55 -6.37 -4.96
C HIS A 67 -14.84 -5.66 -4.53
N PRO A 68 -14.80 -4.54 -3.78
CA PRO A 68 -15.98 -3.72 -3.56
C PRO A 68 -16.65 -3.39 -4.90
N LYS A 69 -17.96 -3.65 -4.99
CA LYS A 69 -18.79 -3.56 -6.22
C LYS A 69 -18.67 -2.23 -6.99
N SER A 70 -18.11 -1.18 -6.39
CA SER A 70 -18.10 0.18 -6.94
C SER A 70 -16.74 0.88 -6.93
N SER A 71 -15.62 0.17 -6.82
CA SER A 71 -14.32 0.84 -7.00
C SER A 71 -14.10 1.10 -8.49
N LYS A 72 -14.30 2.36 -8.89
CA LYS A 72 -13.91 2.84 -10.21
C LYS A 72 -12.40 2.76 -10.34
N ARG A 73 -11.92 2.30 -11.50
CA ARG A 73 -10.50 2.30 -11.86
C ARG A 73 -9.95 3.73 -11.78
N ILE A 74 -8.89 3.95 -11.01
CA ILE A 74 -8.14 5.21 -11.03
C ILE A 74 -7.37 5.26 -12.36
N LYS A 75 -7.63 6.28 -13.18
CA LYS A 75 -6.91 6.50 -14.45
C LYS A 75 -5.52 7.06 -14.19
N ARG A 76 -4.54 6.69 -15.01
CA ARG A 76 -3.19 7.28 -14.95
C ARG A 76 -3.19 8.68 -15.57
N SER A 77 -2.24 9.53 -15.18
CA SER A 77 -2.05 10.89 -15.71
C SER A 77 -1.97 10.94 -17.23
N GLU A 78 -1.36 9.93 -17.85
CA GLU A 78 -1.18 9.85 -19.30
C GLU A 78 -2.50 9.56 -20.04
N GLU A 79 -3.51 8.99 -19.36
CA GLU A 79 -4.82 8.69 -19.94
C GLU A 79 -5.76 9.91 -19.97
N LEU A 80 -5.40 11.02 -19.32
CA LEU A 80 -6.30 12.15 -19.11
C LEU A 80 -6.39 13.11 -20.30
N ASN A 81 -5.42 13.10 -21.22
CA ASN A 81 -5.30 14.14 -22.23
C ASN A 81 -4.98 13.57 -23.62
N GLN A 82 -5.91 12.81 -24.19
CA GLN A 82 -5.96 12.69 -25.66
C GLN A 82 -6.94 13.75 -26.16
N THR A 83 -6.44 14.97 -26.36
CA THR A 83 -7.18 15.94 -27.17
C THR A 83 -7.31 15.31 -28.56
N LYS A 84 -8.55 14.96 -28.95
CA LYS A 84 -8.85 14.53 -30.30
C LYS A 84 -8.55 15.71 -31.22
N GLN A 85 -7.32 15.82 -31.69
CA GLN A 85 -6.96 16.77 -32.73
C GLN A 85 -7.81 16.37 -33.95
N GLN A 86 -8.69 17.27 -34.38
CA GLN A 86 -9.40 17.07 -35.63
C GLN A 86 -8.36 17.13 -36.75
N ASN A 87 -8.51 16.32 -37.79
CA ASN A 87 -7.61 16.41 -38.92
C ASN A 87 -7.92 17.68 -39.74
N GLN A 88 -6.90 18.35 -40.24
CA GLN A 88 -7.06 19.45 -41.19
C GLN A 88 -7.51 18.95 -42.56
N CYS A 89 -8.32 19.74 -43.26
CA CYS A 89 -8.68 19.45 -44.64
C CYS A 89 -7.45 19.58 -45.54
N GLY A 90 -7.08 18.53 -46.29
CA GLY A 90 -5.91 18.61 -47.15
C GLY A 90 -6.05 19.42 -48.43
N ASN A 91 -7.22 20.03 -48.70
CA ASN A 91 -7.37 21.00 -49.80
C ASN A 91 -7.18 22.44 -49.31
N CYS A 92 -7.73 22.80 -48.13
CA CYS A 92 -7.74 24.18 -47.65
C CYS A 92 -7.09 24.43 -46.29
N GLY A 93 -6.58 23.39 -45.61
CA GLY A 93 -5.95 23.48 -44.28
C GLY A 93 -6.90 23.69 -43.10
N GLU A 94 -8.17 24.02 -43.37
CA GLU A 94 -9.16 24.31 -42.32
C GLU A 94 -9.68 23.06 -41.62
N TYR A 95 -10.09 23.20 -40.36
CA TYR A 95 -10.76 22.16 -39.59
C TYR A 95 -12.27 22.11 -39.89
N GLY A 96 -12.93 21.04 -39.44
CA GLY A 96 -14.40 20.93 -39.46
C GLY A 96 -15.01 20.32 -40.73
N HIS A 97 -14.22 19.97 -41.74
CA HIS A 97 -14.71 19.25 -42.92
C HIS A 97 -13.64 18.35 -43.56
N TYR A 98 -14.09 17.33 -44.31
CA TYR A 98 -13.21 16.44 -45.07
C TYR A 98 -12.98 16.96 -46.49
N ARG A 99 -11.87 16.54 -47.13
CA ARG A 99 -11.51 16.92 -48.52
C ARG A 99 -12.69 16.88 -49.51
N PRO A 100 -13.55 15.85 -49.54
CA PRO A 100 -14.68 15.79 -50.49
C PRO A 100 -15.80 16.80 -50.23
N LYS A 101 -15.82 17.47 -49.08
CA LYS A 101 -16.78 18.52 -48.73
C LYS A 101 -16.10 19.89 -48.60
N CYS A 102 -14.88 20.02 -49.11
CA CYS A 102 -14.15 21.29 -49.09
C CYS A 102 -14.89 22.34 -49.94
N PRO A 103 -15.10 23.57 -49.43
CA PRO A 103 -15.66 24.67 -50.22
C PRO A 103 -14.64 25.23 -51.22
N LYS A 104 -13.34 25.07 -50.96
CA LYS A 104 -12.23 25.48 -51.82
C LYS A 104 -11.76 24.32 -52.72
N LYS A 105 -12.71 23.59 -53.31
CA LYS A 105 -12.40 22.46 -54.21
C LYS A 105 -11.75 22.92 -55.50
#